data_AF-A0A8T4F0X0-F1
#
_entry.id   AF-A0A8T4F0X0-F1
#
_cell.length_a   1.000
_cell.length_b   1.000
_cell.length_c   1.000
_cell.angle_alpha   90.00
_cell.angle_beta   90.00
_cell.angle_gamma   90.00
#
_symmetry.space_group_name_H-M   'P 1'
#
loop_
_entity.id
_entity.type
_entity.pdbx_description
1 polymer ?
#
loop_
_entity_poly.entity_id
_entity_poly.type
_entity_poly.pdbx_seq_one_letter_code
_entity_poly.pdbx_strand_id
1 'polypeptide(L)'
;MTPSPSSGRDPARWRLIGQGRRQSRPRTVRLQLDVHERVVTQALEEIKANPTIEVGGKFLGYVEGAFSAGNGWVAGLANLRVTVVAYMDAGPGKRRSAVYHYSDTDYQFRLFQEIIRDYPDLLFLGIWHSHHPNGLDVLSDGDTDTGSTTVNNPGHEQDFLLSSLAVDMGGLREGRHFVFLRGHQGFLEIDPSSVRIVGGPNPVADRLAEIAQRLGGLHAERPEDPVDQQSAGTAWMTTSEGKAVLAEDRVWLTELGGMRSFLRSGSLVWRGGVEVAGIPAECEYTYPAGFPNKPPVVDVRSRDGGHAVRFTLPAVSRRREGFEHALEAFAALVRTAHAEQPANDGPADQSISDG
;
A
#
# COMPACT_ATOMS: atom_id res chain seq x y z
N MET A 1 59.55 -38.69 -21.03
CA MET A 1 58.23 -38.14 -21.39
C MET A 1 57.27 -38.50 -20.27
N THR A 2 57.05 -37.57 -19.35
CA THR A 2 56.20 -37.70 -18.16
C THR A 2 55.12 -36.62 -18.27
N PRO A 3 53.83 -36.95 -18.04
CA PRO A 3 52.78 -35.94 -18.13
C PRO A 3 52.69 -35.13 -16.82
N SER A 4 52.59 -33.81 -16.97
CA SER A 4 52.35 -32.86 -15.88
C SER A 4 50.93 -33.01 -15.31
N PRO A 5 50.73 -32.82 -13.98
CA PRO A 5 49.41 -32.80 -13.39
C PRO A 5 48.73 -31.44 -13.58
N SER A 6 47.44 -31.49 -13.89
CA SER A 6 46.51 -30.37 -13.99
C SER A 6 46.38 -29.62 -12.66
N SER A 7 46.68 -28.31 -12.67
CA SER A 7 46.41 -27.41 -11.56
C SER A 7 44.91 -27.06 -11.47
N GLY A 8 44.42 -27.12 -10.23
CA GLY A 8 43.03 -26.96 -9.83
C GLY A 8 42.42 -25.59 -10.13
N ARG A 9 41.09 -25.60 -10.28
CA ARG A 9 40.25 -24.42 -10.28
C ARG A 9 40.20 -23.85 -8.85
N ASP A 10 40.60 -22.60 -8.73
CA ASP A 10 40.57 -21.78 -7.53
C ASP A 10 39.14 -21.23 -7.31
N PRO A 11 38.45 -21.51 -6.19
CA PRO A 11 37.11 -21.01 -5.90
C PRO A 11 37.08 -19.62 -5.23
N ALA A 12 38.10 -18.79 -5.43
CA ALA A 12 38.19 -17.45 -4.84
C ALA A 12 38.19 -16.33 -5.89
N ARG A 13 37.05 -16.11 -6.57
CA ARG A 13 36.91 -14.94 -7.46
C ARG A 13 35.50 -14.33 -7.48
N TRP A 14 35.01 -13.95 -6.30
CA TRP A 14 33.95 -12.95 -6.15
C TRP A 14 34.30 -11.99 -5.01
N ARG A 15 35.29 -11.14 -5.23
CA ARG A 15 35.46 -9.92 -4.44
C ARG A 15 35.79 -8.76 -5.37
N LEU A 16 35.01 -7.70 -5.19
CA LEU A 16 35.14 -6.32 -5.69
C LEU A 16 34.11 -5.92 -6.75
N ILE A 17 32.89 -5.63 -6.28
CA ILE A 17 32.12 -4.49 -6.78
C ILE A 17 31.62 -3.73 -5.54
N GLY A 18 31.91 -2.43 -5.49
CA GLY A 18 31.34 -1.50 -4.52
C GLY A 18 32.27 -1.09 -3.38
N GLN A 19 33.23 -0.21 -3.65
CA GLN A 19 33.64 0.79 -2.64
C GLN A 19 32.47 1.77 -2.44
N GLY A 20 31.41 1.29 -1.79
CA GLY A 20 30.31 2.15 -1.33
C GLY A 20 30.83 3.07 -0.24
N ARG A 21 30.38 4.33 -0.27
CA ARG A 21 30.51 5.25 0.87
C ARG A 21 30.23 4.47 2.14
N ARG A 22 31.13 4.54 3.13
CA ARG A 22 30.91 4.02 4.49
C ARG A 22 29.56 4.60 4.95
N GLN A 23 28.48 3.82 4.85
CA GLN A 23 27.19 4.21 5.39
C GLN A 23 27.44 4.38 6.89
N SER A 24 27.32 5.61 7.38
CA SER A 24 27.33 5.89 8.80
C SER A 24 26.28 4.99 9.44
N ARG A 25 26.65 4.28 10.51
CA ARG A 25 25.71 3.43 11.25
C ARG A 25 24.42 4.23 11.49
N PRO A 26 23.23 3.65 11.22
CA PRO A 26 21.98 4.35 11.44
C PRO A 26 21.89 4.79 12.90
N ARG A 27 21.29 5.97 13.11
CA ARG A 27 21.08 6.50 14.44
C ARG A 27 20.08 5.61 15.18
N THR A 28 20.44 5.18 16.38
CA THR A 28 19.57 4.34 17.23
C THR A 28 18.58 5.21 18.03
N VAL A 29 17.36 4.70 18.23
CA VAL A 29 16.29 5.34 19.02
C VAL A 29 15.58 4.33 19.93
N ARG A 30 14.93 4.83 20.97
CA ARG A 30 14.05 4.04 21.82
C ARG A 30 12.61 4.12 21.31
N LEU A 31 11.97 2.96 21.21
CA LEU A 31 10.56 2.73 20.93
C LEU A 31 10.26 1.36 21.51
N GLN A 32 9.24 1.21 22.36
CA GLN A 32 8.91 -0.10 22.92
C GLN A 32 8.22 -0.94 21.86
N LEU A 33 8.93 -1.93 21.29
CA LEU A 33 8.41 -2.81 20.25
C LEU A 33 8.15 -4.19 20.84
N ASP A 34 6.87 -4.54 20.98
CA ASP A 34 6.45 -5.89 21.35
C ASP A 34 6.05 -6.64 20.08
N VAL A 35 6.72 -7.75 19.77
CA VAL A 35 6.39 -8.60 18.62
C VAL A 35 5.85 -9.93 19.13
N HIS A 36 4.63 -10.27 18.70
CA HIS A 36 4.02 -11.53 19.12
C HIS A 36 4.82 -12.73 18.59
N GLU A 37 5.03 -13.75 19.42
CA GLU A 37 5.84 -14.94 19.09
C GLU A 37 5.37 -15.62 17.80
N ARG A 38 4.05 -15.74 17.60
CA ARG A 38 3.47 -16.25 16.35
C ARG A 38 3.94 -15.50 15.10
N VAL A 39 4.09 -14.18 15.15
CA VAL A 39 4.60 -13.37 14.02
C VAL A 39 6.03 -13.78 13.69
N VAL A 40 6.88 -13.93 14.71
CA VAL A 40 8.27 -14.36 14.56
C VAL A 40 8.35 -15.77 13.99
N THR A 41 7.57 -16.71 14.55
CA THR A 41 7.55 -18.11 14.11
C THR A 41 7.09 -18.22 12.66
N GLN A 42 5.99 -17.57 12.30
CA GLN A 42 5.45 -17.61 10.93
C GLN A 42 6.40 -16.97 9.91
N ALA A 43 7.02 -15.83 10.25
CA ALA A 43 8.03 -15.20 9.39
C ALA A 43 9.25 -16.11 9.18
N LEU A 44 9.70 -16.79 10.23
CA LEU A 44 10.81 -17.74 10.16
C LEU A 44 10.46 -18.97 9.31
N GLU A 45 9.24 -19.50 9.43
CA GLU A 45 8.75 -20.58 8.58
C GLU A 45 8.71 -20.18 7.11
N GLU A 46 8.24 -18.97 6.80
CA GLU A 46 8.24 -18.42 5.44
C GLU A 46 9.67 -18.27 4.89
N ILE A 47 10.63 -17.79 5.70
CA ILE A 47 12.05 -17.71 5.32
C ILE A 47 12.61 -19.10 5.00
N LYS A 48 12.34 -20.09 5.87
CA LYS A 48 12.80 -21.48 5.68
C LYS A 48 12.20 -22.13 4.44
N ALA A 49 10.94 -21.85 4.14
CA ALA A 49 10.26 -22.35 2.95
C ALA A 49 10.81 -21.72 1.65
N ASN A 50 11.48 -20.56 1.75
CA ASN A 50 11.92 -19.76 0.61
C ASN A 50 13.42 -19.38 0.73
N PRO A 51 14.35 -20.34 0.73
CA PRO A 51 15.77 -20.07 1.07
C PRO A 51 16.51 -19.19 0.06
N THR A 52 16.00 -19.05 -1.17
CA THR A 52 16.70 -18.37 -2.28
C THR A 52 16.04 -17.07 -2.74
N ILE A 53 14.91 -16.68 -2.13
CA ILE A 53 14.17 -15.46 -2.49
C ILE A 53 13.82 -14.67 -1.24
N GLU A 54 13.71 -13.35 -1.39
CA GLU A 54 13.23 -12.49 -0.32
C GLU A 54 11.75 -12.77 -0.06
N VAL A 55 11.38 -12.74 1.21
CA VAL A 55 9.99 -12.87 1.66
C VAL A 55 9.64 -11.69 2.54
N GLY A 56 8.36 -11.51 2.85
CA GLY A 56 7.92 -10.40 3.68
C GLY A 56 6.41 -10.30 3.79
N GLY A 57 5.96 -9.24 4.45
CA GLY A 57 4.56 -8.96 4.69
C GLY A 57 4.31 -7.59 5.31
N LYS A 58 3.06 -7.33 5.66
CA LYS A 58 2.59 -6.08 6.26
C LYS A 58 2.16 -6.31 7.70
N PHE A 59 2.78 -5.62 8.64
CA PHE A 59 2.48 -5.74 10.07
C PHE A 59 1.13 -5.12 10.43
N LEU A 60 0.42 -5.85 11.30
CA LEU A 60 -0.81 -5.42 11.93
C LEU A 60 -0.63 -5.40 13.45
N GLY A 61 -1.26 -4.44 14.11
CA GLY A 61 -1.24 -4.40 15.56
C GLY A 61 -1.74 -3.10 16.17
N TYR A 62 -1.23 -2.79 17.35
CA TYR A 62 -1.74 -1.73 18.21
C TYR A 62 -0.65 -0.74 18.58
N VAL A 63 -1.07 0.48 18.86
CA VAL A 63 -0.20 1.57 19.32
C VAL A 63 -0.77 2.10 20.64
N GLU A 64 0.08 2.17 21.65
CA GLU A 64 -0.23 2.80 22.94
C GLU A 64 0.67 4.04 23.12
N GLY A 65 0.04 5.15 23.47
CA GLY A 65 0.68 6.47 23.57
C GLY A 65 0.39 7.37 22.37
N ALA A 66 0.70 8.66 22.52
CA ALA A 66 0.58 9.64 21.46
C ALA A 66 1.96 9.99 20.91
N PHE A 67 2.09 9.99 19.58
CA PHE A 67 3.32 10.34 18.89
C PHE A 67 3.05 11.33 17.76
N SER A 68 3.94 12.30 17.61
CA SER A 68 4.03 13.15 16.43
C SER A 68 5.48 13.30 16.01
N ALA A 69 5.71 13.31 14.69
CA ALA A 69 7.03 13.49 14.10
C ALA A 69 7.54 14.96 14.16
N GLY A 70 6.77 15.87 14.77
CA GLY A 70 7.14 17.28 14.95
C GLY A 70 8.20 17.53 16.03
N ASN A 71 8.10 18.67 16.72
CA ASN A 71 9.06 19.05 17.75
C ASN A 71 9.01 18.08 18.94
N GLY A 72 10.19 17.68 19.43
CA GLY A 72 10.29 16.76 20.57
C GLY A 72 10.03 15.28 20.23
N TRP A 73 10.00 14.92 18.95
CA TRP A 73 9.72 13.54 18.49
C TRP A 73 10.58 12.48 19.19
N VAL A 74 11.84 12.77 19.55
CA VAL A 74 12.71 11.78 20.22
C VAL A 74 12.12 11.31 21.55
N ALA A 75 11.61 12.24 22.37
CA ALA A 75 10.99 11.91 23.65
C ALA A 75 9.62 11.25 23.45
N GLY A 76 8.84 11.72 22.47
CA GLY A 76 7.57 11.10 22.11
C GLY A 76 7.73 9.65 21.67
N LEU A 77 8.71 9.38 20.81
CA LEU A 77 9.00 8.04 20.28
C LEU A 77 9.44 7.07 21.39
N ALA A 78 10.24 7.55 22.35
CA ALA A 78 10.68 6.76 23.50
C ALA A 78 9.55 6.33 24.43
N ASN A 79 8.42 7.06 24.43
CA ASN A 79 7.23 6.75 25.20
C ASN A 79 6.17 5.98 24.40
N LEU A 80 6.40 5.76 23.11
CA LEU A 80 5.49 5.02 22.25
C LEU A 80 5.70 3.51 22.46
N ARG A 81 4.60 2.79 22.63
CA ARG A 81 4.60 1.33 22.55
C ARG A 81 3.86 0.88 21.29
N VAL A 82 4.52 0.02 20.53
CA VAL A 82 3.99 -0.61 19.32
C VAL A 82 3.95 -2.11 19.56
N THR A 83 2.76 -2.70 19.41
CA THR A 83 2.58 -4.15 19.57
C THR A 83 2.18 -4.76 18.23
N VAL A 84 3.08 -5.54 17.62
CA VAL A 84 2.82 -6.29 16.40
C VAL A 84 2.20 -7.63 16.76
N VAL A 85 0.93 -7.84 16.37
CA VAL A 85 0.19 -9.06 16.72
C VAL A 85 0.05 -10.01 15.54
N ALA A 86 0.05 -9.52 14.30
CA ALA A 86 -0.04 -10.35 13.12
C ALA A 86 0.69 -9.69 11.94
N TYR A 87 0.83 -10.41 10.83
CA TYR A 87 1.14 -9.79 9.55
C TYR A 87 0.29 -10.40 8.43
N MET A 88 -0.04 -9.58 7.44
CA MET A 88 -0.60 -10.05 6.18
C MET A 88 0.53 -10.53 5.29
N ASP A 89 0.47 -11.79 4.85
CA ASP A 89 1.43 -12.32 3.89
C ASP A 89 1.38 -11.54 2.56
N ALA A 90 2.37 -11.77 1.70
CA ALA A 90 2.49 -11.05 0.44
C ALA A 90 1.40 -11.39 -0.59
N GLY A 91 0.54 -12.36 -0.32
CA GLY A 91 -0.59 -12.79 -1.14
C GLY A 91 -0.24 -13.78 -2.25
N PRO A 92 -1.25 -14.23 -3.01
CA PRO A 92 -1.08 -15.18 -4.11
C PRO A 92 -0.48 -14.52 -5.36
N GLY A 93 -0.79 -13.25 -5.65
CA GLY A 93 -0.26 -12.50 -6.80
C GLY A 93 1.14 -11.87 -6.59
N LYS A 94 1.86 -12.28 -5.55
CA LYS A 94 3.18 -11.75 -5.21
C LYS A 94 4.24 -12.03 -6.28
N ARG A 95 5.22 -11.12 -6.40
CA ARG A 95 6.39 -11.29 -7.28
C ARG A 95 7.67 -11.12 -6.46
N ARG A 96 8.55 -12.11 -6.48
CA ARG A 96 9.73 -12.19 -5.62
C ARG A 96 10.97 -12.57 -6.41
N SER A 97 12.11 -12.09 -5.96
CA SER A 97 13.44 -12.56 -6.36
C SER A 97 14.39 -12.52 -5.16
N ALA A 98 15.67 -12.79 -5.37
CA ALA A 98 16.69 -12.66 -4.33
C ALA A 98 17.01 -11.19 -3.93
N VAL A 99 16.50 -10.21 -4.67
CA VAL A 99 16.84 -8.77 -4.51
C VAL A 99 15.63 -7.83 -4.58
N TYR A 100 14.42 -8.38 -4.70
CA TYR A 100 13.19 -7.59 -4.61
C TYR A 100 12.00 -8.44 -4.17
N HIS A 101 11.07 -7.79 -3.47
CA HIS A 101 9.81 -8.37 -3.05
C HIS A 101 8.63 -7.40 -3.30
N TYR A 102 7.71 -7.81 -4.18
CA TYR A 102 6.45 -7.11 -4.44
C TYR A 102 5.26 -7.93 -3.95
N SER A 103 4.46 -7.33 -3.06
CA SER A 103 3.23 -7.95 -2.53
C SER A 103 2.03 -7.72 -3.43
N ASP A 104 1.09 -8.67 -3.41
CA ASP A 104 -0.27 -8.53 -3.91
C ASP A 104 -1.06 -7.55 -3.01
N THR A 105 -1.03 -6.29 -3.41
CA THR A 105 -1.60 -5.20 -2.60
C THR A 105 -3.12 -5.25 -2.58
N ASP A 106 -3.76 -5.77 -3.63
CA ASP A 106 -5.23 -5.92 -3.68
C ASP A 106 -5.70 -7.00 -2.70
N TYR A 107 -5.03 -8.15 -2.69
CA TYR A 107 -5.27 -9.20 -1.70
C TYR A 107 -5.08 -8.67 -0.28
N GLN A 108 -3.94 -8.02 -0.01
CA GLN A 108 -3.65 -7.48 1.33
C GLN A 108 -4.67 -6.41 1.73
N PHE A 109 -5.12 -5.57 0.80
CA PHE A 109 -6.16 -4.58 1.11
C PHE A 109 -7.49 -5.25 1.47
N ARG A 110 -7.94 -6.26 0.71
CA ARG A 110 -9.17 -7.01 1.03
C ARG A 110 -9.06 -7.73 2.36
N LEU A 111 -7.93 -8.40 2.60
CA LEU A 111 -7.64 -9.08 3.86
C LEU A 111 -7.70 -8.09 5.03
N PHE A 112 -7.11 -6.90 4.88
CA PHE A 112 -7.19 -5.84 5.88
C PHE A 112 -8.62 -5.34 6.11
N GLN A 113 -9.38 -5.08 5.03
CA GLN A 113 -10.77 -4.61 5.13
C GLN A 113 -11.70 -5.61 5.82
N GLU A 114 -11.39 -6.91 5.75
CA GLU A 114 -12.18 -7.92 6.43
C GLU A 114 -11.79 -8.06 7.90
N ILE A 115 -10.50 -8.05 8.25
CA ILE A 115 -10.06 -8.21 9.65
C ILE A 115 -10.46 -7.01 10.52
N ILE A 116 -10.43 -5.78 9.99
CA ILE A 116 -10.79 -4.59 10.76
C ILE A 116 -12.28 -4.52 11.15
N ARG A 117 -13.15 -5.33 10.50
CA ARG A 117 -14.57 -5.43 10.91
C ARG A 117 -14.71 -6.09 12.27
N ASP A 118 -13.84 -7.07 12.54
CA ASP A 118 -13.82 -7.81 13.80
C ASP A 118 -12.89 -7.13 14.84
N TYR A 119 -11.89 -6.37 14.39
CA TYR A 119 -10.92 -5.64 15.21
C TYR A 119 -10.77 -4.18 14.75
N PRO A 120 -11.70 -3.28 15.12
CA PRO A 120 -11.73 -1.90 14.60
C PRO A 120 -10.52 -1.04 15.00
N ASP A 121 -9.87 -1.35 16.12
CA ASP A 121 -8.68 -0.63 16.60
C ASP A 121 -7.37 -1.18 16.01
N LEU A 122 -7.44 -2.18 15.12
CA LEU A 122 -6.26 -2.79 14.51
C LEU A 122 -5.68 -1.88 13.42
N LEU A 123 -4.39 -1.58 13.55
CA LEU A 123 -3.68 -0.66 12.67
C LEU A 123 -2.74 -1.40 11.72
N PHE A 124 -2.54 -0.82 10.53
CA PHE A 124 -1.37 -1.12 9.72
C PHE A 124 -0.15 -0.40 10.30
N LEU A 125 0.81 -1.16 10.83
CA LEU A 125 1.96 -0.61 11.55
C LEU A 125 3.18 -0.39 10.66
N GLY A 126 3.30 -1.17 9.59
CA GLY A 126 4.56 -1.25 8.87
C GLY A 126 4.75 -2.46 7.99
N ILE A 127 5.98 -2.67 7.57
CA ILE A 127 6.39 -3.76 6.68
C ILE A 127 7.49 -4.59 7.32
N TRP A 128 7.61 -5.83 6.86
CA TRP A 128 8.83 -6.59 7.05
C TRP A 128 9.21 -7.31 5.77
N HIS A 129 10.51 -7.55 5.64
CA HIS A 129 11.05 -8.43 4.62
C HIS A 129 12.36 -9.05 5.08
N SER A 130 12.88 -9.95 4.26
CA SER A 130 14.13 -10.64 4.52
C SER A 130 15.19 -10.33 3.47
N HIS A 131 16.43 -10.23 3.92
CA HIS A 131 17.64 -10.19 3.09
C HIS A 131 18.47 -11.47 3.25
N HIS A 132 17.92 -12.53 3.85
CA HIS A 132 18.60 -13.82 4.04
C HIS A 132 19.24 -14.43 2.77
N PRO A 133 18.72 -14.22 1.53
CA PRO A 133 19.36 -14.77 0.34
C PRO A 133 20.58 -13.96 -0.12
N ASN A 134 20.64 -12.66 0.20
CA ASN A 134 21.65 -11.73 -0.31
C ASN A 134 22.62 -11.20 0.78
N GLY A 135 22.28 -11.38 2.06
CA GLY A 135 23.12 -11.06 3.21
C GLY A 135 23.28 -9.57 3.49
N LEU A 136 22.45 -8.71 2.90
CA LEU A 136 22.45 -7.28 3.21
C LEU A 136 21.93 -7.06 4.63
N ASP A 137 22.78 -6.52 5.49
CA ASP A 137 22.49 -6.31 6.92
C ASP A 137 21.71 -5.02 7.20
N VAL A 138 21.44 -4.19 6.19
CA VAL A 138 20.71 -2.92 6.28
C VAL A 138 19.67 -2.83 5.17
N LEU A 139 18.73 -1.90 5.34
CA LEU A 139 17.77 -1.52 4.29
C LEU A 139 18.50 -1.01 3.05
N SER A 140 18.06 -1.46 1.87
CA SER A 140 18.54 -0.94 0.59
C SER A 140 18.01 0.47 0.32
N ASP A 141 18.53 1.12 -0.73
CA ASP A 141 18.00 2.42 -1.17
C ASP A 141 16.52 2.29 -1.58
N GLY A 142 16.13 1.19 -2.23
CA GLY A 142 14.74 0.92 -2.60
C GLY A 142 13.81 0.71 -1.39
N ASP A 143 14.32 0.08 -0.33
CA ASP A 143 13.58 -0.06 0.92
C ASP A 143 13.40 1.30 1.62
N THR A 144 14.45 2.12 1.58
CA THR A 144 14.45 3.47 2.16
C THR A 144 13.44 4.37 1.45
N ASP A 145 13.42 4.33 0.12
CA ASP A 145 12.47 5.08 -0.70
C ASP A 145 11.03 4.60 -0.46
N THR A 146 10.82 3.29 -0.35
CA THR A 146 9.52 2.70 -0.09
C THR A 146 8.99 3.10 1.28
N GLY A 147 9.82 2.98 2.32
CA GLY A 147 9.46 3.39 3.69
C GLY A 147 9.15 4.88 3.79
N SER A 148 10.00 5.72 3.18
CA SER A 148 9.82 7.17 3.16
C SER A 148 8.56 7.58 2.39
N THR A 149 8.28 6.97 1.24
CA THR A 149 7.08 7.22 0.45
C THR A 149 5.82 6.80 1.22
N THR A 150 5.88 5.66 1.90
CA THR A 150 4.74 5.12 2.64
C THR A 150 4.38 6.00 3.85
N VAL A 151 5.35 6.35 4.70
CA VAL A 151 5.08 7.17 5.89
C VAL A 151 4.60 8.58 5.56
N ASN A 152 5.00 9.12 4.40
CA ASN A 152 4.58 10.44 3.94
C ASN A 152 3.29 10.41 3.10
N ASN A 153 2.72 9.24 2.83
CA ASN A 153 1.44 9.15 2.13
C ASN A 153 0.33 9.81 2.99
N PRO A 154 -0.51 10.68 2.42
CA PRO A 154 -1.64 11.28 3.15
C PRO A 154 -2.66 10.27 3.69
N GLY A 155 -2.73 9.08 3.09
CA GLY A 155 -3.56 7.98 3.55
C GLY A 155 -2.91 7.08 4.61
N HIS A 156 -1.64 7.31 4.95
CA HIS A 156 -1.00 6.66 6.09
C HIS A 156 -1.38 7.43 7.35
N GLU A 157 -1.96 6.76 8.34
CA GLU A 157 -2.57 7.44 9.50
C GLU A 157 -1.53 7.88 10.55
N GLN A 158 -0.44 7.13 10.68
CA GLN A 158 0.54 7.33 11.74
C GLN A 158 1.67 8.25 11.29
N ASP A 159 2.29 8.97 12.23
CA ASP A 159 3.48 9.78 11.96
C ASP A 159 4.78 8.95 11.90
N PHE A 160 4.66 7.64 11.99
CA PHE A 160 5.76 6.69 11.87
C PHE A 160 5.37 5.47 11.02
N LEU A 161 6.37 4.75 10.51
CA LEU A 161 6.20 3.45 9.86
C LEU A 161 7.26 2.50 10.41
N LEU A 162 6.83 1.34 10.94
CA LEU A 162 7.72 0.27 11.35
C LEU A 162 8.27 -0.46 10.11
N SER A 163 9.57 -0.74 10.11
CA SER A 163 10.18 -1.65 9.12
C SER A 163 11.03 -2.67 9.87
N SER A 164 10.90 -3.95 9.56
CA SER A 164 11.74 -4.99 10.17
C SER A 164 12.41 -5.83 9.09
N LEU A 165 13.70 -6.11 9.30
CA LEU A 165 14.55 -6.81 8.36
C LEU A 165 15.09 -8.09 8.97
N ALA A 166 14.67 -9.23 8.44
CA ALA A 166 15.29 -10.52 8.75
C ALA A 166 16.55 -10.70 7.88
N VAL A 167 17.73 -10.57 8.48
CA VAL A 167 19.01 -10.60 7.76
C VAL A 167 19.48 -12.03 7.49
N ASP A 168 19.05 -12.99 8.32
CA ASP A 168 19.48 -14.38 8.26
C ASP A 168 18.38 -15.37 8.70
N MET A 169 18.78 -16.62 8.95
CA MET A 169 17.91 -17.70 9.38
C MET A 169 17.45 -17.60 10.84
N GLY A 170 17.87 -16.57 11.59
CA GLY A 170 17.29 -16.18 12.88
C GLY A 170 15.96 -15.44 12.73
N GLY A 171 15.60 -15.03 11.50
CA GLY A 171 14.32 -14.40 11.19
C GLY A 171 14.15 -13.04 11.87
N LEU A 172 12.91 -12.72 12.26
CA LEU A 172 12.61 -11.46 12.95
C LEU A 172 13.07 -11.43 14.42
N ARG A 173 13.50 -12.55 15.01
CA ARG A 173 13.99 -12.60 16.39
C ARG A 173 15.37 -11.96 16.52
N GLU A 174 16.22 -12.20 15.54
CA GLU A 174 17.59 -11.68 15.44
C GLU A 174 17.70 -10.57 14.38
N GLY A 175 16.55 -10.24 13.77
CA GLY A 175 16.43 -9.20 12.76
C GLY A 175 16.64 -7.80 13.33
N ARG A 176 16.74 -6.85 12.40
CA ARG A 176 16.89 -5.43 12.72
C ARG A 176 15.56 -4.74 12.55
N HIS A 177 15.27 -3.81 13.45
CA HIS A 177 14.01 -3.07 13.44
C HIS A 177 14.31 -1.60 13.25
N PHE A 178 13.53 -0.97 12.38
CA PHE A 178 13.70 0.41 11.95
C PHE A 178 12.38 1.14 12.05
N VAL A 179 12.47 2.46 12.15
CA VAL A 179 11.32 3.34 12.09
C VAL A 179 11.60 4.49 11.12
N PHE A 180 10.67 4.71 10.21
CA PHE A 180 10.61 5.91 9.38
C PHE A 180 9.66 6.90 10.04
N LEU A 181 9.98 8.20 9.99
CA LEU A 181 9.15 9.26 10.57
C LEU A 181 8.64 10.19 9.47
N ARG A 182 7.38 10.62 9.56
CA ARG A 182 6.79 11.55 8.60
C ARG A 182 7.59 12.85 8.55
N GLY A 183 7.92 13.31 7.35
CA GLY A 183 8.71 14.52 7.12
C GLY A 183 10.21 14.40 7.43
N HIS A 184 10.70 13.26 7.94
CA HIS A 184 12.12 13.01 8.16
C HIS A 184 12.73 12.23 6.99
N GLN A 185 14.03 12.44 6.77
CA GLN A 185 14.80 11.74 5.74
C GLN A 185 15.40 10.46 6.32
N GLY A 186 15.26 9.34 5.59
CA GLY A 186 15.82 8.05 5.96
C GLY A 186 15.09 7.36 7.11
N PHE A 187 15.81 6.48 7.81
CA PHE A 187 15.29 5.65 8.88
C PHE A 187 16.17 5.70 10.13
N LEU A 188 15.58 5.31 11.24
CA LEU A 188 16.24 5.18 12.54
C LEU A 188 16.18 3.72 12.95
N GLU A 189 17.25 3.19 13.54
CA GLU A 189 17.26 1.83 14.07
C GLU A 189 16.68 1.84 15.49
N ILE A 190 15.77 0.90 15.78
CA ILE A 190 15.23 0.71 17.12
C ILE A 190 16.28 -0.02 17.95
N ASP A 191 16.58 0.49 19.15
CA ASP A 191 17.48 -0.15 20.10
C ASP A 191 17.01 -1.60 20.36
N PRO A 192 17.85 -2.63 20.14
CA PRO A 192 17.46 -4.02 20.36
C PRO A 192 16.96 -4.30 21.79
N SER A 193 17.42 -3.55 22.79
CA SER A 193 16.93 -3.67 24.16
C SER A 193 15.49 -3.19 24.36
N SER A 194 14.94 -2.46 23.38
CA SER A 194 13.54 -2.00 23.36
C SER A 194 12.62 -2.95 22.59
N VAL A 195 13.15 -4.07 22.06
CA VAL A 195 12.38 -5.09 21.35
C VAL A 195 12.13 -6.29 22.27
N ARG A 196 10.88 -6.73 22.37
CA ARG A 196 10.49 -7.90 23.16
C ARG A 196 9.64 -8.84 22.35
N ILE A 197 9.91 -10.13 22.48
CA ILE A 197 9.02 -11.17 21.97
C ILE A 197 8.03 -11.53 23.06
N VAL A 198 6.74 -11.38 22.76
CA VAL A 198 5.65 -11.65 23.71
C VAL A 198 4.83 -12.85 23.25
N GLY A 199 4.46 -13.72 24.18
CA GLY A 199 3.60 -14.89 23.91
C GLY A 199 2.17 -14.67 24.41
N GLY A 200 1.31 -15.66 24.14
CA GLY A 200 -0.08 -15.68 24.63
C GLY A 200 -1.10 -16.01 23.52
N PRO A 201 -2.39 -16.03 23.87
CA PRO A 201 -3.46 -16.13 22.88
C PRO A 201 -3.40 -14.98 21.87
N ASN A 202 -3.65 -15.29 20.59
CA ASN A 202 -3.59 -14.30 19.52
C ASN A 202 -4.79 -14.44 18.57
N PRO A 203 -5.97 -13.97 19.01
CA PRO A 203 -7.20 -14.12 18.24
C PRO A 203 -7.16 -13.37 16.92
N VAL A 204 -6.39 -12.27 16.82
CA VAL A 204 -6.20 -11.52 15.56
C VAL A 204 -5.52 -12.40 14.52
N ALA A 205 -4.43 -13.09 14.89
CA ALA A 205 -3.71 -13.96 13.95
C ALA A 205 -4.54 -15.20 13.56
N ASP A 206 -5.33 -15.76 14.48
CA ASP A 206 -6.26 -16.85 14.18
C ASP A 206 -7.29 -16.41 13.15
N ARG A 207 -7.95 -15.27 13.41
CA ARG A 207 -8.96 -14.75 12.52
C ARG A 207 -8.39 -14.35 11.15
N LEU A 208 -7.21 -13.76 11.12
CA LEU A 208 -6.51 -13.40 9.89
C LEU A 208 -6.24 -14.65 9.03
N ALA A 209 -5.83 -15.76 9.65
CA ALA A 209 -5.60 -17.03 8.95
C ALA A 209 -6.89 -17.62 8.36
N GLU A 210 -8.02 -17.54 9.08
CA GLU A 210 -9.33 -17.97 8.56
C GLU A 210 -9.75 -17.17 7.32
N ILE A 211 -9.59 -15.83 7.38
CA ILE A 211 -9.93 -14.96 6.25
C ILE A 211 -9.00 -15.24 5.07
N ALA A 212 -7.69 -15.37 5.31
CA ALA A 212 -6.70 -15.69 4.30
C ALA A 212 -7.03 -17.02 3.59
N GLN A 213 -7.42 -18.06 4.32
CA GLN A 213 -7.84 -19.33 3.74
C GLN A 213 -9.08 -19.19 2.85
N ARG A 214 -10.08 -18.42 3.29
CA ARG A 214 -11.28 -18.16 2.47
C ARG A 214 -10.95 -17.36 1.21
N LEU A 215 -10.12 -16.32 1.31
CA LEU A 215 -9.70 -15.52 0.16
C LEU A 215 -8.79 -16.31 -0.78
N GLY A 216 -7.93 -17.18 -0.25
CA GLY A 216 -7.07 -18.08 -1.02
C GLY A 216 -7.84 -19.19 -1.72
N GLY A 217 -8.88 -19.75 -1.10
CA GLY A 217 -9.78 -20.72 -1.74
C GLY A 217 -10.50 -20.15 -2.96
N LEU A 218 -10.93 -18.88 -2.89
CA LEU A 218 -11.49 -18.16 -4.04
C LEU A 218 -10.48 -17.97 -5.19
N HIS A 219 -9.18 -18.03 -4.91
CA HIS A 219 -8.13 -18.01 -5.92
C HIS A 219 -7.81 -19.40 -6.48
N ALA A 220 -7.94 -20.47 -5.68
CA ALA A 220 -7.66 -21.85 -6.09
C ALA A 220 -8.72 -22.45 -7.03
N GLU A 221 -9.96 -21.97 -6.99
CA GLU A 221 -11.03 -22.38 -7.90
C GLU A 221 -11.01 -21.65 -9.25
N ARG A 222 -10.12 -20.67 -9.43
CA ARG A 222 -9.81 -20.18 -10.77
C ARG A 222 -8.91 -21.23 -11.41
N PRO A 223 -9.30 -21.84 -12.56
CA PRO A 223 -8.32 -22.53 -13.40
C PRO A 223 -7.14 -21.57 -13.54
N GLU A 224 -5.90 -22.09 -13.56
CA GLU A 224 -4.73 -21.29 -13.89
C GLU A 224 -4.95 -20.64 -15.27
N ASP A 225 -5.62 -19.49 -15.28
CA ASP A 225 -5.72 -18.61 -16.41
C ASP A 225 -4.25 -18.25 -16.69
N PRO A 226 -3.76 -18.48 -17.91
CA PRO A 226 -2.36 -18.30 -18.23
C PRO A 226 -1.94 -16.92 -17.72
N VAL A 227 -0.92 -16.93 -16.85
CA VAL A 227 -0.37 -15.84 -16.03
C VAL A 227 -0.09 -14.54 -16.81
N ASP A 228 -0.20 -14.57 -18.14
CA ASP A 228 -0.03 -13.45 -19.05
C ASP A 228 -1.25 -12.53 -19.24
N GLN A 229 -2.50 -12.98 -19.07
CA GLN A 229 -3.64 -12.14 -19.49
C GLN A 229 -4.04 -11.04 -18.49
N GLN A 230 -3.93 -11.28 -17.17
CA GLN A 230 -4.14 -10.21 -16.17
C GLN A 230 -2.94 -9.27 -16.10
N SER A 231 -1.72 -9.77 -16.34
CA SER A 231 -0.49 -8.97 -16.43
C SER A 231 -0.51 -8.03 -17.63
N ALA A 232 -1.13 -8.41 -18.75
CA ALA A 232 -1.22 -7.58 -19.94
C ALA A 232 -1.96 -6.26 -19.71
N GLY A 233 -3.01 -6.26 -18.88
CA GLY A 233 -3.84 -5.08 -18.65
C GLY A 233 -3.14 -3.95 -17.90
N THR A 234 -2.18 -4.29 -17.05
CA THR A 234 -1.41 -3.32 -16.27
C THR A 234 0.04 -3.22 -16.71
N ALA A 235 0.47 -3.98 -17.73
CA ALA A 235 1.84 -3.97 -18.24
C ALA A 235 2.29 -2.55 -18.62
N TRP A 236 1.39 -1.76 -19.21
CA TRP A 236 1.66 -0.37 -19.59
C TRP A 236 2.08 0.50 -18.40
N MET A 237 1.56 0.26 -17.19
CA MET A 237 1.87 1.05 -15.99
C MET A 237 3.34 0.93 -15.58
N THR A 238 4.01 -0.14 -16.02
CA THR A 238 5.42 -0.39 -15.69
C THR A 238 6.39 0.22 -16.71
N THR A 239 5.90 0.64 -17.88
CA THR A 239 6.73 1.31 -18.90
C THR A 239 7.06 2.74 -18.47
N SER A 240 8.14 3.31 -19.02
CA SER A 240 8.53 4.70 -18.74
C SER A 240 7.42 5.69 -19.12
N GLU A 241 6.71 5.44 -20.22
CA GLU A 241 5.58 6.25 -20.67
C GLU A 241 4.38 6.15 -19.70
N GLY A 242 4.02 4.94 -19.28
CA GLY A 242 2.93 4.74 -18.33
C GLY A 242 3.22 5.38 -16.97
N LYS A 243 4.46 5.26 -16.47
CA LYS A 243 4.89 5.94 -15.24
C LYS A 243 4.79 7.46 -15.36
N ALA A 244 5.18 8.04 -16.50
CA ALA A 244 5.08 9.48 -16.74
C ALA A 244 3.62 9.95 -16.74
N VAL A 245 2.74 9.22 -17.44
CA VAL A 245 1.29 9.46 -17.44
C VAL A 245 0.71 9.41 -16.02
N LEU A 246 1.05 8.37 -15.25
CA LEU A 246 0.53 8.21 -13.90
C LEU A 246 1.06 9.28 -12.93
N ALA A 247 2.30 9.72 -13.12
CA ALA A 247 2.88 10.81 -12.34
C ALA A 247 2.19 12.14 -12.64
N GLU A 248 1.97 12.45 -13.93
CA GLU A 248 1.22 13.62 -14.38
C GLU A 248 -0.21 13.61 -13.82
N ASP A 249 -0.92 12.48 -13.99
CA ASP A 249 -2.32 12.37 -13.61
C ASP A 249 -2.54 12.43 -12.10
N ARG A 250 -1.61 11.85 -11.33
CA ARG A 250 -1.65 11.90 -9.87
C ARG A 250 -1.67 13.34 -9.36
N VAL A 251 -0.94 14.27 -9.99
CA VAL A 251 -0.89 15.68 -9.53
C VAL A 251 -2.29 16.26 -9.50
N TRP A 252 -3.00 16.25 -10.64
CA TRP A 252 -4.31 16.90 -10.72
C TRP A 252 -5.45 16.05 -10.14
N LEU A 253 -5.36 14.71 -10.12
CA LEU A 253 -6.37 13.86 -9.46
C LEU A 253 -6.39 14.04 -7.95
N THR A 254 -5.23 14.30 -7.33
CA THR A 254 -5.13 14.51 -5.88
C THR A 254 -5.58 15.92 -5.46
N GLU A 255 -5.49 16.92 -6.35
CA GLU A 255 -6.01 18.28 -6.12
C GLU A 255 -7.53 18.31 -5.88
N LEU A 256 -8.27 17.33 -6.40
CA LEU A 256 -9.73 17.25 -6.24
C LEU A 256 -10.19 16.90 -4.81
N GLY A 257 -9.27 16.43 -3.96
CA GLY A 257 -9.60 15.90 -2.64
C GLY A 257 -10.33 14.55 -2.70
N GLY A 258 -10.01 13.64 -1.78
CA GLY A 258 -10.76 12.39 -1.61
C GLY A 258 -10.56 11.29 -2.67
N MET A 259 -9.88 11.56 -3.80
CA MET A 259 -9.56 10.55 -4.82
C MET A 259 -8.47 9.58 -4.35
N ARG A 260 -8.73 8.28 -4.44
CA ARG A 260 -7.79 7.20 -4.11
C ARG A 260 -7.69 6.20 -5.27
N SER A 261 -6.49 5.73 -5.55
CA SER A 261 -6.27 4.71 -6.59
C SER A 261 -6.28 3.29 -6.03
N PHE A 262 -6.77 2.35 -6.84
CA PHE A 262 -6.76 0.91 -6.60
C PHE A 262 -6.86 0.16 -7.93
N LEU A 263 -6.51 -1.12 -7.95
CA LEU A 263 -6.68 -1.97 -9.12
C LEU A 263 -8.05 -2.66 -9.06
N ARG A 264 -8.73 -2.73 -10.20
CA ARG A 264 -10.02 -3.43 -10.36
C ARG A 264 -10.04 -4.17 -11.68
N SER A 265 -10.05 -5.50 -11.63
CA SER A 265 -10.12 -6.37 -12.82
C SER A 265 -9.09 -6.02 -13.90
N GLY A 266 -7.84 -5.79 -13.50
CA GLY A 266 -6.73 -5.43 -14.42
C GLY A 266 -6.76 -3.99 -14.95
N SER A 267 -7.64 -3.14 -14.42
CA SER A 267 -7.68 -1.70 -14.71
C SER A 267 -7.25 -0.91 -13.48
N LEU A 268 -6.51 0.19 -13.66
CA LEU A 268 -6.26 1.14 -12.57
C LEU A 268 -7.46 2.07 -12.48
N VAL A 269 -7.99 2.22 -11.28
CA VAL A 269 -9.16 3.06 -11.00
C VAL A 269 -8.77 4.07 -9.94
N TRP A 270 -9.13 5.34 -10.14
CA TRP A 270 -9.20 6.32 -9.07
C TRP A 270 -10.65 6.56 -8.72
N ARG A 271 -11.01 6.51 -7.44
CA ARG A 271 -12.36 6.81 -6.96
C ARG A 271 -12.33 7.68 -5.73
N GLY A 272 -13.27 8.59 -5.61
CA GLY A 272 -13.39 9.48 -4.46
C GLY A 272 -14.63 10.35 -4.52
N GLY A 273 -14.96 10.96 -3.39
CA GLY A 273 -15.93 12.05 -3.34
C GLY A 273 -15.28 13.35 -3.81
N VAL A 274 -15.93 14.06 -4.71
CA VAL A 274 -15.48 15.35 -5.26
C VAL A 274 -16.57 16.40 -5.14
N GLU A 275 -16.19 17.68 -5.16
CA GLU A 275 -17.13 18.80 -5.21
C GLU A 275 -17.07 19.46 -6.59
N VAL A 276 -18.20 19.46 -7.32
CA VAL A 276 -18.26 19.94 -8.69
C VAL A 276 -19.18 21.16 -8.75
N ALA A 277 -18.60 22.36 -8.85
CA ALA A 277 -19.36 23.62 -8.83
C ALA A 277 -20.36 23.73 -7.65
N GLY A 278 -19.93 23.32 -6.45
CA GLY A 278 -20.77 23.29 -5.24
C GLY A 278 -21.65 22.04 -5.08
N ILE A 279 -21.58 21.10 -6.02
CA ILE A 279 -22.41 19.89 -6.02
C ILE A 279 -21.57 18.69 -5.56
N PRO A 280 -21.89 18.03 -4.43
CA PRO A 280 -21.17 16.85 -3.99
C PRO A 280 -21.46 15.65 -4.91
N ALA A 281 -20.40 15.00 -5.41
CA ALA A 281 -20.48 13.88 -6.32
C ALA A 281 -19.51 12.75 -5.94
N GLU A 282 -19.75 11.54 -6.44
CA GLU A 282 -18.75 10.49 -6.54
C GLU A 282 -18.14 10.50 -7.94
N CYS A 283 -16.82 10.42 -8.01
CA CYS A 283 -16.09 10.36 -9.27
C CYS A 283 -15.28 9.06 -9.33
N GLU A 284 -15.29 8.43 -10.50
CA GLU A 284 -14.47 7.27 -10.83
C GLU A 284 -13.73 7.51 -12.16
N TYR A 285 -12.40 7.45 -12.14
CA TYR A 285 -11.53 7.54 -13.30
C TYR A 285 -10.87 6.19 -13.55
N THR A 286 -11.10 5.57 -14.71
CA THR A 286 -10.61 4.22 -15.02
C THR A 286 -9.65 4.23 -16.20
N TYR A 287 -8.43 3.75 -15.99
CA TYR A 287 -7.50 3.39 -17.07
C TYR A 287 -7.80 1.95 -17.52
N PRO A 288 -8.25 1.74 -18.77
CA PRO A 288 -8.54 0.40 -19.26
C PRO A 288 -7.25 -0.42 -19.43
N ALA A 289 -7.39 -1.75 -19.44
CA ALA A 289 -6.31 -2.70 -19.72
C ALA A 289 -5.53 -2.43 -21.04
N GLY A 290 -6.16 -1.76 -22.01
CA GLY A 290 -5.54 -1.42 -23.30
C GLY A 290 -4.91 -0.03 -23.37
N PHE A 291 -4.78 0.69 -22.27
CA PHE A 291 -4.14 2.00 -22.25
C PHE A 291 -2.64 1.90 -22.65
N PRO A 292 -2.05 2.88 -23.38
CA PRO A 292 -2.63 4.14 -23.87
C PRO A 292 -3.53 4.03 -25.12
N ASN A 293 -3.58 2.86 -25.78
CA ASN A 293 -4.34 2.68 -27.01
C ASN A 293 -5.86 2.74 -26.82
N LYS A 294 -6.33 2.47 -25.60
CA LYS A 294 -7.71 2.69 -25.17
C LYS A 294 -7.75 3.88 -24.20
N PRO A 295 -8.58 4.90 -24.49
CA PRO A 295 -8.67 6.07 -23.63
C PRO A 295 -9.28 5.72 -22.26
N PRO A 296 -8.92 6.46 -21.20
CA PRO A 296 -9.56 6.33 -19.91
C PRO A 296 -11.05 6.72 -19.96
N VAL A 297 -11.79 6.26 -18.96
CA VAL A 297 -13.22 6.55 -18.80
C VAL A 297 -13.44 7.23 -17.46
N VAL A 298 -14.28 8.26 -17.45
CA VAL A 298 -14.69 8.99 -16.25
C VAL A 298 -16.18 8.75 -16.03
N ASP A 299 -16.55 8.41 -14.80
CA ASP A 299 -17.94 8.28 -14.35
C ASP A 299 -18.13 9.24 -13.16
N VAL A 300 -19.12 10.13 -13.25
CA VAL A 300 -19.43 11.14 -12.23
C VAL A 300 -20.89 11.01 -11.89
N ARG A 301 -21.21 10.85 -10.60
CA ARG A 301 -22.57 10.56 -10.13
C ARG A 301 -22.91 11.41 -8.92
N SER A 302 -24.14 11.90 -8.83
CA SER A 302 -24.64 12.55 -7.62
C SER A 302 -24.74 11.52 -6.49
N ARG A 303 -24.60 11.96 -5.23
CA ARG A 303 -24.63 11.05 -4.07
C ARG A 303 -25.97 10.33 -3.88
N ASP A 304 -27.06 10.94 -4.31
CA ASP A 304 -28.40 10.33 -4.34
C ASP A 304 -28.60 9.38 -5.52
N GLY A 305 -27.64 9.30 -6.45
CA GLY A 305 -27.71 8.49 -7.66
C GLY A 305 -28.66 9.00 -8.74
N GLY A 306 -29.32 10.16 -8.53
CA GLY A 306 -30.31 10.71 -9.46
C GLY A 306 -29.70 11.20 -10.79
N HIS A 307 -28.42 11.53 -10.81
CA HIS A 307 -27.73 12.07 -11.98
C HIS A 307 -26.39 11.37 -12.18
N ALA A 308 -26.06 11.04 -13.43
CA ALA A 308 -24.79 10.44 -13.78
C ALA A 308 -24.33 10.87 -15.19
N VAL A 309 -23.03 11.09 -15.33
CA VAL A 309 -22.36 11.31 -16.62
C VAL A 309 -21.22 10.31 -16.73
N ARG A 310 -21.13 9.64 -17.88
CA ARG A 310 -20.01 8.78 -18.23
C ARG A 310 -19.37 9.30 -19.50
N PHE A 311 -18.07 9.58 -19.44
CA PHE A 311 -17.32 10.18 -20.52
C PHE A 311 -16.08 9.37 -20.84
N THR A 312 -15.88 9.04 -22.11
CA THR A 312 -14.63 8.45 -22.60
C THR A 312 -13.70 9.59 -22.97
N LEU A 313 -12.54 9.66 -22.32
CA LEU A 313 -11.60 10.76 -22.50
C LEU A 313 -11.04 10.81 -23.93
N PRO A 314 -10.62 12.00 -24.39
CA PRO A 314 -9.94 12.13 -25.67
C PRO A 314 -8.54 11.46 -25.62
N ALA A 315 -7.74 11.73 -26.65
CA ALA A 315 -6.35 11.27 -26.73
C ALA A 315 -5.57 11.50 -25.42
N VAL A 316 -4.56 10.67 -25.19
CA VAL A 316 -3.68 10.66 -24.02
C VAL A 316 -3.20 12.07 -23.66
N SER A 317 -2.84 12.92 -24.62
CA SER A 317 -2.37 14.30 -24.35
C SER A 317 -3.43 15.27 -23.82
N ARG A 318 -4.72 14.92 -23.84
CA ARG A 318 -5.85 15.78 -23.44
C ARG A 318 -6.69 15.17 -22.31
N ARG A 319 -6.11 14.24 -21.54
CA ARG A 319 -6.81 13.54 -20.43
C ARG A 319 -7.39 14.52 -19.40
N ARG A 320 -6.61 15.51 -18.97
CA ARG A 320 -7.04 16.52 -17.99
C ARG A 320 -8.22 17.35 -18.51
N GLU A 321 -8.09 17.92 -19.71
CA GLU A 321 -9.17 18.71 -20.33
C GLU A 321 -10.45 17.89 -20.50
N GLY A 322 -10.34 16.63 -20.94
CA GLY A 322 -11.51 15.76 -21.07
C GLY A 322 -12.15 15.40 -19.72
N PHE A 323 -11.33 15.29 -18.66
CA PHE A 323 -11.83 15.06 -17.31
C PHE A 323 -12.57 16.28 -16.78
N GLU A 324 -11.99 17.48 -16.92
CA GLU A 324 -12.63 18.76 -16.56
C GLU A 324 -13.96 18.94 -17.32
N HIS A 325 -13.99 18.62 -18.62
CA HIS A 325 -15.22 18.64 -19.40
C HIS A 325 -16.29 17.66 -18.87
N ALA A 326 -15.90 16.46 -18.42
CA ALA A 326 -16.86 15.52 -17.83
C ALA A 326 -17.48 16.07 -16.54
N LEU A 327 -16.70 16.77 -15.70
CA LEU A 327 -17.19 17.44 -14.50
C LEU A 327 -18.14 18.60 -14.85
N GLU A 328 -17.79 19.43 -15.84
CA GLU A 328 -18.66 20.52 -16.31
C GLU A 328 -20.00 20.01 -16.86
N ALA A 329 -19.96 18.93 -17.65
CA ALA A 329 -21.14 18.28 -18.21
C ALA A 329 -22.06 17.73 -17.10
N PHE A 330 -21.48 17.12 -16.06
CA PHE A 330 -22.23 16.69 -14.88
C PHE A 330 -22.90 17.89 -14.17
N ALA A 331 -22.15 18.97 -13.94
CA ALA A 331 -22.69 20.15 -13.28
C ALA A 331 -23.85 20.80 -14.08
N ALA A 332 -23.74 20.85 -15.42
CA ALA A 332 -24.78 21.34 -16.29
C ALA A 332 -26.04 20.46 -16.23
N LEU A 333 -25.88 19.13 -16.26
CA LEU A 333 -26.98 18.18 -16.14
C LEU A 333 -27.79 18.41 -14.86
N VAL A 334 -27.11 18.49 -13.71
CA VAL A 334 -27.77 18.69 -12.41
C VAL A 334 -28.48 20.05 -12.34
N ARG A 335 -27.86 21.13 -12.84
CA ARG A 335 -28.50 22.46 -12.85
C ARG A 335 -29.77 22.50 -13.71
N THR A 336 -29.76 21.87 -14.88
CA THR A 336 -30.95 21.80 -15.73
C THR A 336 -32.08 21.03 -15.04
N ALA A 337 -31.77 19.91 -14.39
CA ALA A 337 -32.77 19.13 -13.65
C ALA A 337 -33.41 19.92 -12.50
N HIS A 338 -32.63 20.74 -11.78
CA HIS A 338 -33.16 21.62 -10.74
C HIS A 338 -34.00 22.78 -11.28
N ALA A 339 -33.68 23.31 -12.47
CA ALA A 339 -34.45 24.37 -13.09
C ALA A 339 -35.83 23.89 -13.61
N GLU A 340 -35.93 22.60 -13.95
CA GLU A 340 -37.16 21.99 -14.46
C GLU A 340 -38.11 21.49 -13.36
N GLN A 341 -37.67 21.42 -12.09
CA GLN A 341 -38.57 21.19 -10.98
C GLN A 341 -39.44 22.44 -10.80
N PRO A 342 -40.74 22.39 -11.17
CA PRO A 342 -41.62 23.53 -10.94
C PRO A 342 -41.55 23.87 -9.45
N ALA A 343 -41.45 25.16 -9.13
CA ALA A 343 -41.61 25.63 -7.77
C ALA A 343 -42.90 24.98 -7.26
N ASN A 344 -42.76 24.01 -6.36
CA ASN A 344 -43.89 23.38 -5.72
C ASN A 344 -44.40 24.46 -4.77
N ASP A 345 -45.18 25.40 -5.30
CA ASP A 345 -45.88 26.43 -4.56
C ASP A 345 -46.72 25.67 -3.53
N GLY A 346 -46.19 25.62 -2.31
CA GLY A 346 -46.82 24.93 -1.20
C GLY A 346 -48.25 25.42 -1.06
N PRO A 347 -49.19 24.54 -0.68
CA PRO A 347 -50.60 24.91 -0.57
C PRO A 347 -50.72 26.15 0.32
N ALA A 348 -51.33 27.19 -0.24
CA ALA A 348 -51.62 28.43 0.47
C ALA A 348 -52.25 28.09 1.83
N ASP A 349 -51.59 28.58 2.87
CA ASP A 349 -52.03 28.51 4.26
C ASP A 349 -53.41 29.16 4.37
N GLN A 350 -54.47 28.35 4.23
CA GLN A 350 -55.83 28.75 4.57
C GLN A 350 -55.93 28.73 6.09
N SER A 351 -55.59 29.87 6.68
CA SER A 351 -55.95 30.20 8.05
C SER A 351 -57.48 30.21 8.18
N ILE A 352 -58.02 29.08 8.62
CA ILE A 352 -59.38 28.99 9.15
C ILE A 352 -59.35 29.69 10.51
N SER A 353 -59.84 30.92 10.54
CA SER A 353 -60.21 31.60 11.77
C SER A 353 -61.59 31.10 12.21
N ASP A 354 -61.63 30.25 13.24
CA ASP A 354 -62.86 29.99 13.98
C ASP A 354 -63.07 31.09 15.05
N GLY A 355 -64.31 31.58 15.11
CA GLY A 355 -64.80 32.55 16.10
C GLY A 355 -65.48 31.92 17.30
#